data_AF-A0AB34QY04-F1
#
_entry.id   AF-A0AB34QY04-F1
#
_cell.length_a   1.000
_cell.length_b   1.000
_cell.length_c   1.000
_cell.angle_alpha   90.00
_cell.angle_beta   90.00
_cell.angle_gamma   90.00
#
_symmetry.space_group_name_H-M   'P 1'
#
loop_
_entity.id
_entity.type
_entity.pdbx_description
1 polymer ?
#
loop_
_entity_poly.entity_id
_entity_poly.type
_entity_poly.pdbx_seq_one_letter_code
_entity_poly.pdbx_strand_id
1 'polypeptide(L)'
;MKKILAGVVIFGLLLITFFYVFSRTSEIFDENRAEKLLLSSEKESISYEIDDKDTAEDLIEDLNKGKQTSNHLKKNLKKPDYIAKVMYGRTNGITFQLWTNRSQVVFLVDGTYYELNQKQSNSFQKQLKEAIQKG
;
A
#
# COMPACT_ATOMS: atom_id res chain seq x y z
N MET A 1 42.21 -23.20 -6.21
CA MET A 1 40.84 -23.63 -6.58
C MET A 1 39.82 -23.50 -5.43
N LYS A 2 40.02 -24.08 -4.23
CA LYS A 2 39.04 -23.96 -3.11
C LYS A 2 38.72 -22.52 -2.64
N LYS A 3 39.71 -21.60 -2.63
CA LYS A 3 39.52 -20.20 -2.20
C LYS A 3 38.65 -19.37 -3.13
N ILE A 4 38.73 -19.63 -4.44
CA ILE A 4 37.93 -18.92 -5.46
C ILE A 4 36.47 -19.41 -5.40
N LEU A 5 36.26 -20.72 -5.21
CA LEU A 5 34.93 -21.31 -5.05
C LEU A 5 34.21 -20.77 -3.81
N ALA A 6 34.91 -20.62 -2.68
CA ALA A 6 34.35 -20.03 -1.46
C ALA A 6 33.96 -18.56 -1.66
N GLY A 7 34.76 -17.78 -2.39
CA GLY A 7 34.45 -16.38 -2.71
C GLY A 7 33.19 -16.24 -3.57
N VAL A 8 33.01 -17.10 -4.58
CA VAL A 8 31.83 -17.10 -5.46
C VAL A 8 30.56 -17.47 -4.68
N VAL A 9 30.63 -18.44 -3.76
CA VAL A 9 29.49 -18.85 -2.93
C VAL A 9 29.05 -17.74 -1.99
N ILE A 10 29.99 -17.05 -1.34
CA ILE A 10 29.68 -15.92 -0.43
C ILE A 10 29.06 -14.77 -1.22
N PHE A 11 29.62 -14.43 -2.39
CA PHE A 11 29.10 -13.35 -3.22
C PHE A 11 27.69 -13.66 -3.76
N GLY A 12 27.43 -14.90 -4.13
CA GLY A 12 26.10 -15.36 -4.53
C GLY A 12 25.07 -15.24 -3.40
N LEU A 13 25.43 -15.65 -2.18
CA LEU A 13 24.57 -15.50 -1.00
C LEU A 13 24.29 -14.04 -0.65
N LEU A 14 25.30 -13.16 -0.78
CA LEU A 14 25.13 -11.72 -0.58
C LEU A 14 24.19 -11.10 -1.61
N LEU A 15 24.29 -11.48 -2.88
CA LEU A 15 23.37 -11.02 -3.92
C LEU A 15 21.93 -11.47 -3.66
N ILE A 16 21.70 -12.75 -3.31
CA ILE A 16 20.36 -13.25 -2.98
C ILE A 16 19.79 -12.51 -1.78
N THR A 17 20.59 -12.29 -0.74
CA THR A 17 20.16 -11.55 0.46
C THR A 17 19.87 -10.09 0.13
N PHE A 18 20.71 -9.45 -0.69
CA PHE A 18 20.52 -8.08 -1.15
C PHE A 18 19.24 -7.94 -1.97
N PHE A 19 19.01 -8.81 -2.97
CA PHE A 19 17.78 -8.81 -3.75
C PHE A 19 16.54 -9.09 -2.89
N TYR A 20 16.64 -10.00 -1.93
CA TYR A 20 15.55 -10.29 -1.00
C TYR A 20 15.20 -9.07 -0.14
N VAL A 21 16.19 -8.36 0.40
CA VAL A 21 15.96 -7.11 1.16
C VAL A 21 15.45 -6.00 0.25
N PHE A 22 16.06 -5.80 -0.93
CA PHE A 22 15.71 -4.76 -1.88
C PHE A 22 14.27 -4.90 -2.40
N SER A 23 13.83 -6.14 -2.69
CA SER A 23 12.45 -6.43 -3.09
C SER A 23 11.39 -6.11 -2.03
N ARG A 24 11.80 -5.98 -0.75
CA ARG A 24 10.92 -5.61 0.35
C ARG A 24 10.94 -4.11 0.67
N THR A 25 11.85 -3.35 0.08
CA THR A 25 12.02 -1.91 0.35
C THR A 25 11.51 -1.02 -0.77
N SER A 26 10.99 -1.55 -1.88
CA SER A 26 10.30 -0.67 -2.84
C SER A 26 8.99 -0.20 -2.23
N GLU A 27 8.77 1.11 -2.27
CA GLU A 27 7.46 1.70 -1.98
C GLU A 27 6.39 1.08 -2.89
N ILE A 28 5.18 0.99 -2.36
CA ILE A 28 4.04 0.39 -3.05
C ILE A 28 3.47 1.39 -4.06
N PHE A 29 3.49 2.67 -3.68
CA PHE A 29 3.01 3.82 -4.42
C PHE A 29 4.10 4.89 -4.45
N ASP A 30 4.20 5.62 -5.56
CA ASP A 30 5.11 6.77 -5.69
C ASP A 30 4.49 7.99 -5.00
N GLU A 31 4.72 8.15 -3.69
CA GLU A 31 4.04 9.16 -2.87
C GLU A 31 4.26 10.58 -3.36
N ASN A 32 5.50 10.94 -3.72
CA ASN A 32 5.89 12.28 -4.18
C ASN A 32 5.20 12.74 -5.49
N ARG A 33 4.59 11.79 -6.20
CA ARG A 33 3.87 12.05 -7.45
C ARG A 33 2.37 11.86 -7.31
N ALA A 34 1.89 11.43 -6.15
CA ALA A 34 0.46 11.29 -5.89
C ALA A 34 -0.18 12.67 -5.88
N GLU A 35 -1.05 12.93 -6.86
CA GLU A 35 -1.77 14.19 -6.95
C GLU A 35 -3.13 14.09 -6.25
N LYS A 36 -3.76 12.91 -6.31
CA LYS A 36 -5.12 12.69 -5.80
C LYS A 36 -5.33 11.25 -5.34
N LEU A 37 -6.23 11.09 -4.38
CA LEU A 37 -6.76 9.79 -3.97
C LEU A 37 -8.27 9.75 -4.23
N LEU A 38 -8.71 8.84 -5.09
CA LEU A 38 -10.12 8.58 -5.37
C LEU A 38 -10.58 7.36 -4.59
N LEU A 39 -11.74 7.44 -3.95
CA LEU A 39 -12.32 6.36 -3.14
C LEU A 39 -13.75 6.12 -3.59
N SER A 40 -14.07 4.92 -4.07
CA SER A 40 -15.42 4.55 -4.49
C SER A 40 -15.96 3.43 -3.61
N SER A 41 -17.06 3.69 -2.90
CA SER A 41 -17.75 2.71 -2.06
C SER A 41 -18.91 2.07 -2.82
N GLU A 42 -18.82 0.77 -3.11
CA GLU A 42 -19.95 0.02 -3.68
C GLU A 42 -21.15 -0.06 -2.72
N LYS A 43 -20.90 0.01 -1.40
CA LYS A 43 -21.95 -0.13 -0.39
C LYS A 43 -22.86 1.09 -0.34
N GLU A 44 -22.28 2.26 -0.55
CA GLU A 44 -22.98 3.54 -0.34
C GLU A 44 -23.27 4.27 -1.66
N SER A 45 -22.75 3.77 -2.80
CA SER A 45 -22.79 4.49 -4.09
C SER A 45 -22.21 5.91 -4.00
N ILE A 46 -21.25 6.10 -3.09
CA ILE A 46 -20.56 7.38 -2.86
C ILE A 46 -19.13 7.25 -3.38
N SER A 47 -18.68 8.30 -4.05
CA SER A 47 -17.29 8.51 -4.41
C SER A 47 -16.74 9.73 -3.71
N TYR A 48 -15.57 9.60 -3.08
CA TYR A 48 -14.82 10.70 -2.49
C TYR A 48 -13.58 10.98 -3.34
N GLU A 49 -13.28 12.26 -3.55
CA GLU A 49 -12.07 12.73 -4.20
C GLU A 49 -11.29 13.56 -3.18
N ILE A 50 -10.09 13.10 -2.84
CA ILE A 50 -9.14 13.82 -2.00
C ILE A 50 -8.12 14.42 -2.96
N ASP A 51 -8.25 15.71 -3.25
CA ASP A 51 -7.42 16.46 -4.18
C ASP A 51 -6.42 17.43 -3.52
N ASP A 52 -6.53 17.60 -2.20
CA ASP A 52 -5.49 18.25 -1.41
C ASP A 52 -4.23 17.40 -1.45
N LYS A 53 -3.20 17.95 -2.10
CA LYS A 53 -1.97 17.22 -2.40
C LYS A 53 -1.29 16.72 -1.12
N ASP A 54 -1.14 17.59 -0.12
CA ASP A 54 -0.45 17.25 1.13
C ASP A 54 -1.20 16.12 1.85
N THR A 55 -2.53 16.21 1.96
CA THR A 55 -3.36 15.13 2.55
C THR A 55 -3.28 13.83 1.74
N ALA A 56 -3.25 13.91 0.41
CA ALA A 56 -3.10 12.73 -0.44
C ALA A 56 -1.73 12.07 -0.23
N GLU A 57 -0.64 12.84 -0.25
CA GLU A 57 0.73 12.36 0.00
C GLU A 57 0.83 11.69 1.37
N ASP A 58 0.34 12.31 2.45
CA ASP A 58 0.35 11.75 3.81
C ASP A 58 -0.39 10.40 3.90
N LEU A 59 -1.56 10.29 3.26
CA LEU A 59 -2.33 9.05 3.21
C LEU A 59 -1.60 7.95 2.43
N ILE A 60 -0.93 8.29 1.33
CA ILE A 60 -0.14 7.35 0.54
C ILE A 60 1.12 6.92 1.30
N GLU A 61 1.80 7.83 1.98
CA GLU A 61 2.96 7.53 2.83
C GLU A 61 2.57 6.53 3.93
N ASP A 62 1.40 6.72 4.55
CA ASP A 62 0.88 5.78 5.54
C ASP A 62 0.57 4.40 4.93
N LEU A 63 0.04 4.33 3.71
CA LEU A 63 -0.14 3.05 3.00
C LEU A 63 1.20 2.40 2.65
N ASN A 64 2.20 3.16 2.22
CA ASN A 64 3.54 2.65 1.89
C ASN A 64 4.24 1.95 3.08
N LYS A 65 3.84 2.29 4.31
CA LYS A 65 4.31 1.59 5.53
C LYS A 65 3.72 0.18 5.70
N GLY A 66 2.77 -0.20 4.85
CA GLY A 66 2.12 -1.51 4.84
C GLY A 66 3.09 -2.65 4.55
N LYS A 67 3.00 -3.71 5.35
CA LYS A 67 3.83 -4.90 5.15
C LYS A 67 3.08 -5.89 4.29
N GLN A 68 3.79 -6.46 3.31
CA GLN A 68 3.28 -7.57 2.54
C GLN A 68 2.88 -8.72 3.48
N THR A 69 1.65 -9.19 3.32
CA THR A 69 1.07 -10.25 4.14
C THR A 69 0.53 -11.36 3.25
N SER A 70 0.45 -12.57 3.79
CA SER A 70 0.18 -13.75 2.97
C SER A 70 -1.32 -13.93 2.68
N ASN A 71 -1.59 -14.67 1.61
CA ASN A 71 -2.92 -14.95 1.05
C ASN A 71 -3.95 -15.56 2.02
N HIS A 72 -3.58 -15.93 3.26
CA HIS A 72 -4.53 -16.44 4.24
C HIS A 72 -5.61 -15.40 4.60
N LEU A 73 -5.31 -14.10 4.47
CA LEU A 73 -6.29 -13.02 4.59
C LEU A 73 -7.41 -13.13 3.53
N LYS A 74 -7.15 -13.68 2.34
CA LYS A 74 -8.17 -13.88 1.29
C LYS A 74 -9.40 -14.65 1.79
N LYS A 75 -9.22 -15.57 2.74
CA LYS A 75 -10.31 -16.43 3.23
C LYS A 75 -11.31 -15.71 4.12
N ASN A 76 -10.89 -14.63 4.79
CA ASN A 76 -11.69 -13.92 5.78
C ASN A 76 -12.02 -12.47 5.37
N LEU A 77 -11.49 -12.00 4.23
CA LEU A 77 -11.81 -10.70 3.69
C LEU A 77 -13.16 -10.77 2.96
N LYS A 78 -14.14 -10.04 3.48
CA LYS A 78 -15.38 -9.73 2.76
C LYS A 78 -15.08 -8.74 1.62
N LYS A 79 -16.13 -8.22 0.96
CA LYS A 79 -15.98 -7.12 -0.01
C LYS A 79 -15.17 -5.94 0.57
N PRO A 80 -14.33 -5.27 -0.24
CA PRO A 80 -13.64 -4.06 0.18
C PRO A 80 -14.61 -2.97 0.60
N ASP A 81 -14.13 -2.07 1.46
CA ASP A 81 -14.88 -0.87 1.84
C ASP A 81 -14.80 0.17 0.71
N TYR A 82 -13.64 0.27 0.05
CA TYR A 82 -13.42 1.14 -1.09
C TYR A 82 -12.68 0.42 -2.22
N ILE A 83 -13.07 0.73 -3.45
CA ILE A 83 -12.18 0.63 -4.61
C ILE A 83 -11.49 1.99 -4.72
N ALA A 84 -10.19 1.99 -4.45
CA ALA A 84 -9.39 3.20 -4.37
C ALA A 84 -8.50 3.36 -5.61
N LYS A 85 -8.15 4.59 -5.96
CA LYS A 85 -7.21 4.88 -7.05
C LYS A 85 -6.30 6.05 -6.67
N VAL A 86 -5.00 5.80 -6.65
CA VAL A 86 -3.97 6.85 -6.56
C VAL A 86 -3.75 7.40 -7.96
N MET A 87 -3.89 8.71 -8.15
CA MET A 87 -3.66 9.36 -9.45
C MET A 87 -2.29 10.05 -9.48
N TYR A 88 -1.55 9.81 -10.57
CA TYR A 88 -0.25 10.41 -10.87
C TYR A 88 -0.39 11.27 -12.14
N GLY A 89 -1.02 12.44 -12.03
CA GLY A 89 -1.43 13.24 -13.19
C GLY A 89 -2.83 12.90 -13.71
N ARG A 90 -3.14 13.36 -14.94
CA ARG A 90 -4.50 13.28 -15.50
C ARG A 90 -4.97 11.87 -15.90
N THR A 91 -4.07 11.00 -16.33
CA THR A 91 -4.44 9.72 -16.95
C THR A 91 -3.86 8.50 -16.24
N ASN A 92 -2.78 8.68 -15.48
CA ASN A 92 -2.07 7.57 -14.85
C ASN A 92 -2.54 7.41 -13.41
N GLY A 93 -2.63 6.17 -12.95
CA GLY A 93 -2.95 5.87 -11.57
C GLY A 93 -3.02 4.38 -11.30
N ILE A 94 -2.83 4.02 -10.03
CA ILE A 94 -2.89 2.64 -9.56
C ILE A 94 -4.21 2.45 -8.83
N THR A 95 -5.03 1.50 -9.30
CA THR A 95 -6.27 1.09 -8.64
C THR A 95 -5.99 -0.05 -7.68
N PHE A 96 -6.57 0.03 -6.48
CA PHE A 96 -6.39 -0.96 -5.43
C PHE A 96 -7.68 -1.15 -4.63
N GLN A 97 -7.79 -2.29 -3.94
CA GLN A 97 -8.90 -2.54 -3.03
C GLN A 97 -8.49 -2.22 -1.61
N LEU A 98 -9.36 -1.58 -0.85
CA LEU A 98 -9.07 -1.06 0.49
C LEU A 98 -10.13 -1.51 1.50
N TRP A 99 -9.67 -2.08 2.61
CA TRP A 99 -10.49 -2.48 3.76
C TRP A 99 -10.07 -1.67 4.97
N THR A 100 -10.96 -0.80 5.43
CA THR A 100 -10.73 0.11 6.57
C THR A 100 -11.62 -0.19 7.76
N ASN A 101 -12.74 -0.90 7.58
CA ASN A 101 -13.70 -1.20 8.66
C ASN A 101 -13.29 -2.43 9.50
N ARG A 102 -12.01 -2.56 9.79
CA ARG A 102 -11.42 -3.66 10.57
C ARG A 102 -10.47 -3.10 11.62
N SER A 103 -9.96 -3.98 12.49
CA SER A 103 -8.90 -3.60 13.44
C SER A 103 -7.65 -3.09 12.73
N GLN A 104 -7.28 -3.72 11.62
CA GLN A 104 -6.14 -3.33 10.79
C GLN A 104 -6.59 -3.00 9.38
N VAL A 105 -6.01 -1.93 8.84
CA VAL A 105 -6.20 -1.55 7.45
C VAL A 105 -5.45 -2.55 6.58
N VAL A 106 -6.18 -3.11 5.62
CA VAL A 106 -5.65 -4.05 4.63
C VAL A 106 -5.93 -3.48 3.26
N PHE A 107 -5.00 -3.66 2.33
CA PHE A 107 -5.19 -3.23 0.95
C PHE A 107 -4.54 -4.22 -0.02
N LEU A 108 -5.09 -4.29 -1.23
CA LEU A 108 -4.69 -5.21 -2.29
C LEU A 108 -4.28 -4.42 -3.53
N VAL A 109 -3.01 -4.52 -3.89
CA VAL A 109 -2.42 -3.87 -5.07
C VAL A 109 -1.83 -4.96 -5.95
N ASP A 110 -2.23 -5.02 -7.23
CA ASP A 110 -1.71 -5.97 -8.22
C ASP A 110 -1.61 -7.43 -7.73
N GLY A 111 -2.63 -7.89 -6.99
CA GLY A 111 -2.71 -9.26 -6.48
C GLY A 111 -1.93 -9.52 -5.17
N THR A 112 -1.23 -8.51 -4.64
CA THR A 112 -0.48 -8.57 -3.39
C THR A 112 -1.21 -7.86 -2.25
N TYR A 113 -1.39 -8.56 -1.12
CA TYR A 113 -1.98 -7.98 0.08
C TYR A 113 -0.93 -7.31 0.96
N TYR A 114 -1.31 -6.15 1.48
CA TYR A 114 -0.55 -5.39 2.45
C TYR A 114 -1.41 -5.07 3.65
N GLU A 115 -0.78 -4.98 4.81
CA GLU A 115 -1.45 -4.71 6.07
C GLU A 115 -0.66 -3.69 6.88
N LEU A 116 -1.39 -2.72 7.42
CA LEU A 116 -0.86 -1.77 8.40
C LEU A 116 -0.93 -2.40 9.79
N ASN A 117 0.04 -2.10 10.64
CA ASN A 117 -0.06 -2.46 12.05
C ASN A 117 -1.18 -1.66 12.73
N GLN A 118 -1.54 -2.00 13.98
CA GLN A 118 -2.66 -1.34 14.67
C GLN A 118 -2.50 0.17 14.81
N LYS A 119 -1.29 0.65 15.15
CA LYS A 119 -1.02 2.09 15.33
C LYS A 119 -1.16 2.85 14.01
N GLN A 120 -0.58 2.30 12.94
CA GLN A 120 -0.66 2.85 11.59
C GLN A 120 -2.10 2.85 11.09
N SER A 121 -2.84 1.76 11.32
CA SER A 121 -4.25 1.63 10.93
C SER A 121 -5.11 2.70 11.59
N ASN A 122 -4.94 2.94 12.88
CA ASN A 122 -5.68 3.97 13.60
C ASN A 122 -5.35 5.39 13.07
N SER A 123 -4.06 5.64 12.78
CA SER A 123 -3.60 6.91 12.19
C SER A 123 -4.23 7.14 10.82
N PHE A 124 -4.14 6.16 9.93
CA PHE A 124 -4.68 6.20 8.59
C PHE A 124 -6.20 6.36 8.59
N GLN A 125 -6.93 5.56 9.38
CA GLN A 125 -8.39 5.64 9.47
C GLN A 125 -8.87 7.02 9.94
N LYS A 126 -8.15 7.63 10.89
CA LYS A 126 -8.45 8.97 11.38
C LYS A 126 -8.25 10.01 10.27
N GLN A 127 -7.08 10.02 9.64
CA GLN A 127 -6.75 10.95 8.56
C GLN A 127 -7.70 10.79 7.37
N LEU A 128 -8.00 9.56 6.97
CA LEU A 128 -8.94 9.25 5.89
C LEU A 128 -10.34 9.81 6.19
N LYS A 129 -10.82 9.64 7.42
CA LYS A 129 -12.12 10.17 7.83
C LYS A 129 -12.14 11.70 7.82
N GLU A 130 -11.07 12.34 8.28
CA GLU A 130 -10.92 13.80 8.25
C GLU A 130 -10.86 14.33 6.81
N ALA A 131 -10.15 13.65 5.92
CA ALA A 131 -10.07 14.01 4.50
C ALA A 131 -11.43 13.89 3.80
N ILE A 132 -12.16 12.80 4.03
CA ILE A 132 -13.52 12.57 3.51
C ILE A 132 -14.52 13.63 4.00
N GLN A 133 -14.33 14.18 5.20
CA GLN A 133 -15.21 15.23 5.74
C GLN A 133 -14.90 16.63 5.21
N LYS A 134 -13.69 16.84 4.70
CA LYS A 134 -13.23 18.13 4.16
C LYS A 134 -13.50 18.28 2.67
N GLY A 135 -13.52 17.17 1.92
CA GLY A 135 -13.91 17.13 0.50
C GLY A 135 -15.42 17.06 0.32
#